data_AF-A0A7S0FIM5-F1
#
_entry.id   AF-A0A7S0FIM5-F1
#
_cell.length_a   1.000
_cell.length_b   1.000
_cell.length_c   1.000
_cell.angle_alpha   90.00
_cell.angle_beta   90.00
_cell.angle_gamma   90.00
#
_symmetry.space_group_name_H-M   'P 1'
#
loop_
_entity.id
_entity.type
_entity.pdbx_description
1 polymer ?
#
loop_
_entity_poly.entity_id
_entity_poly.type
_entity_poly.pdbx_seq_one_letter_code
_entity_poly.pdbx_strand_id
1 'polypeptide(L)'
;TSADREIQRTLMELLNQMDGFEDQGQVKMVMATNRPDILDPALLRPGRLDRKIEIPEPNETQRLEILKIHSNSITKRGNIDFESVVKLADGLNGADMRNICTEAGLFAIRSDRDYCLEEDFMKAARKILDNKKLESKLDYSKV
;
A
#
# COMPACT_ATOMS: atom_id res chain seq x y z
N THR A 1 31.06 -1.47 9.50
CA THR A 1 31.50 -0.15 10.03
C THR A 1 30.89 0.05 11.42
N SER A 2 31.21 1.14 12.15
CA SER A 2 30.63 1.40 13.48
C SER A 2 29.09 1.38 13.50
N ALA A 3 28.46 1.77 12.38
CA ALA A 3 27.01 1.79 12.22
C ALA A 3 26.38 0.38 12.21
N ASP A 4 26.98 -0.59 11.51
CA ASP A 4 26.46 -1.97 11.49
C ASP A 4 26.46 -2.60 12.89
N ARG A 5 27.49 -2.27 13.68
CA ARG A 5 27.64 -2.75 15.06
C ARG A 5 26.56 -2.18 15.98
N GLU A 6 26.13 -0.95 15.73
CA GLU A 6 25.03 -0.32 16.45
C GLU A 6 23.66 -0.88 16.04
N ILE A 7 23.43 -1.09 14.75
CA ILE A 7 22.21 -1.72 14.23
C ILE A 7 22.04 -3.12 14.85
N GLN A 8 23.11 -3.92 14.86
CA GLN A 8 23.08 -5.24 15.48
C GLN A 8 22.81 -5.18 16.99
N ARG A 9 23.41 -4.22 17.70
CA ARG A 9 23.16 -4.04 19.14
C ARG A 9 21.70 -3.72 19.43
N THR A 10 21.11 -2.79 18.67
CA THR A 10 19.70 -2.41 18.84
C THR A 10 18.75 -3.55 18.50
N LEU A 11 19.06 -4.33 17.46
CA LEU A 11 18.29 -5.53 17.10
C LEU A 11 18.33 -6.58 18.21
N MET A 12 19.51 -6.86 18.78
CA MET A 12 19.66 -7.82 19.87
C MET A 12 18.89 -7.39 21.11
N GLU A 13 18.90 -6.09 21.41
CA GLU A 13 18.11 -5.57 22.53
C GLU A 13 16.61 -5.71 22.28
N LEU A 14 16.13 -5.40 21.08
CA LEU A 14 14.73 -5.63 20.70
C LEU A 14 14.33 -7.10 20.87
N LEU A 15 15.17 -8.02 20.42
CA LEU A 15 14.93 -9.47 20.57
C LEU A 15 14.87 -9.90 22.04
N ASN A 16 15.74 -9.36 22.89
CA ASN A 16 15.72 -9.65 24.32
C ASN A 16 14.45 -9.14 25.00
N GLN A 17 13.95 -7.96 24.61
CA GLN A 17 12.67 -7.42 25.11
C GLN A 17 11.46 -8.19 24.57
N MET A 18 11.59 -8.79 23.37
CA MET A 18 10.56 -9.65 22.78
C MET A 18 10.45 -11.02 23.47
N ASP A 19 11.58 -11.62 23.83
CA ASP A 19 11.65 -12.97 24.43
C ASP A 19 11.64 -12.97 25.96
N GLY A 20 11.65 -11.79 26.59
CA GLY A 20 12.11 -11.51 27.95
C GLY A 20 11.90 -12.60 29.02
N PHE A 21 12.78 -12.59 30.02
CA PHE A 21 12.65 -13.41 31.23
C PHE A 21 11.37 -13.14 32.04
N GLU A 22 10.68 -12.02 31.76
CA GLU A 22 9.40 -11.64 32.36
C GLU A 22 8.29 -11.67 31.30
N ASP A 23 7.11 -12.17 31.70
CA ASP A 23 5.98 -12.35 30.80
C ASP A 23 5.52 -10.99 30.23
N GLN A 24 5.33 -10.92 28.91
CA GLN A 24 4.90 -9.70 28.21
C GLN A 24 3.44 -9.38 28.56
N GLY A 25 3.19 -8.71 29.68
CA GLY A 25 1.86 -8.42 30.24
C GLY A 25 0.69 -8.31 29.25
N GLN A 26 0.30 -7.10 28.84
CA GLN A 26 -0.81 -6.87 27.88
C GLN A 26 -0.34 -6.15 26.61
N VAL A 27 0.95 -6.23 26.30
CA VAL A 27 1.53 -5.57 25.12
C VAL A 27 1.45 -6.51 23.92
N LYS A 28 1.02 -6.00 22.78
CA LYS A 28 1.05 -6.70 21.49
C LYS A 28 1.91 -5.91 20.53
N MET A 29 2.77 -6.61 19.79
CA MET A 29 3.68 -6.01 18.81
C MET A 29 3.19 -6.31 17.40
N VAL A 30 3.14 -5.28 16.55
CA VAL A 30 2.84 -5.40 15.12
C VAL A 30 4.02 -4.85 14.34
N MET A 31 4.59 -5.67 13.46
CA MET A 31 5.70 -5.30 12.58
C MET A 31 5.24 -5.29 11.13
N ALA A 32 5.80 -4.40 10.31
CA ALA A 32 5.58 -4.34 8.88
C ALA A 32 6.92 -4.24 8.14
N THR A 33 7.10 -5.02 7.08
CA THR A 33 8.26 -4.95 6.19
C THR A 33 7.82 -5.16 4.74
N ASN A 34 8.47 -4.45 3.82
CA ASN A 34 8.37 -4.73 2.38
C ASN A 34 9.48 -5.68 1.91
N ARG A 35 10.46 -5.99 2.78
CA ARG A 35 11.61 -6.84 2.47
C ARG A 35 11.81 -7.88 3.56
N PRO A 36 11.04 -8.98 3.53
CA PRO A 36 11.21 -10.06 4.50
C PRO A 36 12.50 -10.86 4.27
N ASP A 37 13.09 -10.79 3.07
CA ASP A 37 14.33 -11.46 2.66
C ASP A 37 15.56 -10.99 3.44
N ILE A 38 15.58 -9.73 3.89
CA ILE A 38 16.69 -9.14 4.65
C ILE A 38 16.50 -9.18 6.16
N LEU A 39 15.37 -9.71 6.64
CA LEU A 39 15.12 -9.80 8.07
C LEU A 39 16.05 -10.83 8.73
N ASP A 40 16.47 -10.53 9.95
CA ASP A 40 17.24 -11.47 10.75
C ASP A 40 16.38 -12.73 11.04
N PRO A 41 16.86 -13.94 10.71
CA PRO A 41 16.11 -15.18 10.94
C PRO A 41 15.73 -15.41 12.41
N ALA A 42 16.43 -14.78 13.35
CA ALA A 42 16.11 -14.83 14.76
C ALA A 42 14.73 -14.20 15.05
N LEU A 43 14.31 -13.15 14.32
CA LEU A 43 12.97 -12.56 14.48
C LEU A 43 11.85 -13.53 14.05
N LEU A 44 12.14 -14.43 13.11
CA LEU A 44 11.19 -15.38 12.53
C LEU A 44 11.03 -16.66 13.35
N ARG A 45 11.73 -16.79 14.48
CA ARG A 45 11.59 -17.98 15.34
C ARG A 45 10.22 -17.99 16.04
N PRO A 46 9.63 -19.19 16.24
CA PRO A 46 8.41 -19.34 17.03
C PRO A 46 8.56 -18.72 18.42
N GLY A 47 7.53 -18.02 18.90
CA GLY A 47 7.53 -17.28 20.17
C GLY A 47 7.84 -15.78 20.04
N ARG A 48 8.33 -15.33 18.88
CA ARG A 48 8.56 -13.91 18.55
C ARG A 48 7.50 -13.40 17.59
N LEU A 49 7.73 -13.56 16.28
CA LEU A 49 6.78 -13.21 15.23
C LEU A 49 5.96 -14.44 14.81
N ASP A 50 4.95 -14.77 15.62
CA ASP A 50 4.14 -15.97 15.40
C ASP A 50 3.23 -15.87 14.16
N ARG A 51 2.69 -14.69 13.89
CA ARG A 51 1.73 -14.46 12.80
C ARG A 51 2.37 -13.69 11.66
N LYS A 52 2.61 -14.38 10.55
CA LYS A 52 3.04 -13.79 9.28
C LYS A 52 1.82 -13.59 8.39
N ILE A 53 1.50 -12.34 8.08
CA ILE A 53 0.37 -11.98 7.21
C ILE A 53 0.95 -11.32 5.97
N GLU A 54 0.82 -11.99 4.83
CA GLU A 54 1.15 -11.42 3.54
C GLU A 54 -0.02 -10.55 3.05
N ILE A 55 0.28 -9.35 2.59
CA ILE A 55 -0.69 -8.43 1.98
C ILE A 55 -0.39 -8.41 0.48
N PRO A 56 -1.15 -9.15 -0.35
CA PRO A 56 -0.95 -9.15 -1.78
C PRO A 56 -1.45 -7.84 -2.40
N GLU A 57 -1.09 -7.62 -3.67
CA GLU A 57 -1.71 -6.58 -4.48
C GLU A 57 -3.23 -6.78 -4.58
N PRO A 58 -4.02 -5.69 -4.61
CA PRO A 58 -5.47 -5.78 -4.60
C PRO A 58 -5.99 -6.40 -5.89
N ASN A 59 -6.96 -7.31 -5.75
CA ASN A 59 -7.72 -7.85 -6.87
C ASN A 59 -8.67 -6.79 -7.47
N GLU A 60 -9.31 -7.10 -8.59
CA GLU A 60 -10.22 -6.17 -9.28
C GLU A 60 -11.33 -5.64 -8.36
N THR A 61 -11.99 -6.52 -7.60
CA THR A 61 -13.06 -6.14 -6.66
C THR A 61 -12.54 -5.25 -5.54
N GLN A 62 -11.36 -5.54 -4.99
CA GLN A 62 -10.71 -4.74 -3.95
C GLN A 62 -10.30 -3.37 -4.48
N ARG A 63 -9.77 -3.29 -5.70
CA ARG A 63 -9.47 -2.01 -6.36
C ARG A 63 -10.74 -1.17 -6.53
N LEU A 64 -11.85 -1.80 -6.90
CA LEU A 64 -13.15 -1.13 -6.99
C LEU A 64 -13.61 -0.57 -5.64
N GLU A 65 -13.48 -1.34 -4.56
CA GLU A 65 -13.82 -0.87 -3.21
C GLU A 65 -12.93 0.30 -2.76
N ILE A 66 -11.61 0.19 -2.96
CA ILE A 66 -10.65 1.25 -2.63
C ILE A 66 -10.98 2.53 -3.40
N LEU A 67 -11.26 2.41 -4.70
CA LEU A 67 -11.64 3.55 -5.53
C LEU A 67 -12.95 4.19 -5.05
N LYS A 68 -13.95 3.38 -4.70
CA LYS A 68 -15.21 3.88 -4.14
C LYS A 68 -14.98 4.66 -2.84
N ILE A 69 -14.18 4.13 -1.91
CA ILE A 69 -13.84 4.79 -0.65
C ILE A 69 -13.19 6.15 -0.90
N HIS A 70 -12.15 6.21 -1.74
CA HIS A 70 -11.44 7.46 -2.01
C HIS A 70 -12.25 8.43 -2.87
N SER A 71 -13.17 7.93 -3.69
CA SER A 71 -14.07 8.79 -4.44
C SER A 71 -15.08 9.52 -3.56
N ASN A 72 -15.39 9.04 -2.35
CA ASN A 72 -16.44 9.61 -1.50
C ASN A 72 -16.11 11.03 -1.01
N SER A 73 -14.83 11.37 -0.88
CA SER A 73 -14.41 12.72 -0.49
C SER A 73 -14.41 13.71 -1.66
N ILE A 74 -14.75 13.30 -2.87
CA ILE A 74 -14.72 14.13 -4.08
C ILE A 74 -16.14 14.47 -4.51
N THR A 75 -16.38 15.74 -4.85
CA THR A 75 -17.63 16.18 -5.49
C THR A 75 -17.71 15.59 -6.89
N LYS A 76 -18.73 14.76 -7.12
CA LYS A 76 -18.94 14.00 -8.37
C LYS A 76 -20.28 14.39 -8.97
N ARG A 77 -20.37 14.43 -10.29
CA ARG A 77 -21.63 14.68 -11.01
C ARG A 77 -21.86 13.63 -12.08
N GLY A 78 -23.11 13.18 -12.20
CA GLY A 78 -23.48 12.09 -13.11
C GLY A 78 -23.25 10.70 -12.50
N ASN A 79 -23.54 9.68 -13.29
CA ASN A 79 -23.28 8.30 -12.90
C ASN A 79 -21.88 7.91 -13.40
N ILE A 80 -20.95 7.64 -12.49
CA ILE A 80 -19.58 7.28 -12.84
C ILE A 80 -19.47 5.75 -12.79
N ASP A 81 -19.12 5.15 -13.92
CA ASP A 81 -18.82 3.72 -13.98
C ASP A 81 -17.40 3.43 -13.49
N PHE A 82 -17.29 3.21 -12.17
CA PHE A 82 -16.02 2.83 -11.56
C PHE A 82 -15.53 1.45 -12.00
N GLU A 83 -16.38 0.56 -12.52
CA GLU A 83 -15.95 -0.75 -13.01
C GLU A 83 -15.10 -0.61 -14.27
N SER A 84 -15.53 0.25 -15.20
CA SER A 84 -14.74 0.59 -16.38
C SER A 84 -13.40 1.25 -16.04
N VAL A 85 -13.36 2.11 -15.01
CA VAL A 85 -12.12 2.72 -14.53
C VAL A 85 -11.16 1.66 -13.97
N VAL A 86 -11.67 0.72 -13.17
CA VAL A 86 -10.87 -0.34 -12.55
C VAL A 86 -10.33 -1.34 -13.58
N LYS A 87 -11.11 -1.67 -14.61
CA LYS A 87 -10.66 -2.50 -15.74
C LYS A 87 -9.48 -1.87 -16.49
N LEU A 88 -9.46 -0.55 -16.57
CA LEU A 88 -8.34 0.18 -17.17
C LEU A 88 -7.13 0.26 -16.22
N ALA A 89 -7.38 0.30 -14.91
CA ALA A 89 -6.40 0.37 -13.83
C ALA A 89 -5.85 -1.01 -13.40
N ASP A 90 -5.64 -1.93 -14.34
CA ASP A 90 -5.14 -3.27 -14.00
C ASP A 90 -3.68 -3.24 -13.50
N GLY A 91 -3.39 -4.04 -12.47
CA GLY A 91 -2.08 -4.10 -11.82
C GLY A 91 -1.71 -2.87 -10.96
N LEU A 92 -2.64 -1.94 -10.73
CA LEU A 92 -2.43 -0.80 -9.85
C LEU A 92 -2.64 -1.17 -8.38
N ASN A 93 -1.83 -0.59 -7.49
CA ASN A 93 -1.90 -0.85 -6.05
C ASN A 93 -2.88 0.13 -5.37
N GLY A 94 -3.11 -0.03 -4.06
CA GLY A 94 -4.03 0.86 -3.33
C GLY A 94 -3.63 2.34 -3.36
N ALA A 95 -2.33 2.65 -3.39
CA ALA A 95 -1.84 4.02 -3.48
C ALA A 95 -2.14 4.64 -4.84
N ASP A 96 -2.00 3.87 -5.92
CA ASP A 96 -2.35 4.29 -7.28
C ASP A 96 -3.85 4.54 -7.42
N MET A 97 -4.70 3.70 -6.83
CA MET A 97 -6.16 3.89 -6.85
C MET A 97 -6.55 5.21 -6.17
N ARG A 98 -5.90 5.56 -5.05
CA ARG A 98 -6.05 6.87 -4.43
C ARG A 98 -5.53 7.99 -5.33
N ASN A 99 -4.44 7.77 -6.04
CA ASN A 99 -3.85 8.76 -6.92
C ASN A 99 -4.74 9.07 -8.14
N ILE A 100 -5.45 8.08 -8.66
CA ILE A 100 -6.49 8.27 -9.70
C ILE A 100 -7.54 9.30 -9.24
N CYS A 101 -8.01 9.18 -7.99
CA CYS A 101 -8.95 10.14 -7.42
C CYS A 101 -8.38 11.57 -7.36
N THR A 102 -7.12 11.72 -6.94
CA THR A 102 -6.43 13.03 -6.87
C THR A 102 -6.28 13.65 -8.26
N GLU A 103 -5.83 12.86 -9.24
CA GLU A 103 -5.62 13.32 -10.62
C GLU A 103 -6.95 13.66 -11.31
N ALA A 104 -8.02 12.91 -11.05
CA ALA A 104 -9.36 13.23 -11.54
C ALA A 104 -9.83 14.61 -11.03
N GLY A 105 -9.60 14.89 -9.74
CA GLY A 105 -9.86 16.21 -9.15
C GLY A 105 -9.04 17.32 -9.82
N LEU A 106 -7.77 17.07 -10.13
CA LEU A 106 -6.92 18.03 -10.82
C LEU A 106 -7.38 18.31 -12.25
N PHE A 107 -7.87 17.30 -12.98
CA PHE A 107 -8.46 17.49 -14.31
C PHE A 107 -9.75 18.32 -14.28
N ALA A 108 -10.59 18.12 -13.26
CA ALA A 108 -11.78 18.93 -13.04
C ALA A 108 -11.41 20.40 -12.78
N ILE A 109 -10.46 20.66 -11.87
CA ILE A 109 -9.98 22.02 -11.56
C ILE A 109 -9.38 22.70 -12.79
N ARG A 110 -8.59 21.98 -13.59
CA ARG A 110 -8.01 22.50 -14.85
C ARG A 110 -9.05 22.84 -15.91
N SER A 111 -10.24 22.26 -15.79
CA SER A 111 -11.37 22.52 -16.68
C SER A 111 -12.33 23.56 -16.09
N ASP A 112 -11.92 24.31 -15.06
CA ASP A 112 -12.72 25.28 -14.31
C ASP A 112 -14.04 24.68 -13.75
N ARG A 113 -14.00 23.41 -13.30
CA ARG A 113 -15.13 22.70 -12.68
C ARG A 113 -14.88 22.42 -11.20
N ASP A 114 -15.93 22.50 -10.40
CA ASP A 114 -16.01 22.14 -8.98
C ASP A 114 -16.48 20.69 -8.74
N TYR A 115 -16.69 19.92 -9.81
CA TYR A 115 -17.07 18.51 -9.77
C TYR A 115 -16.30 17.68 -10.79
N CYS A 116 -16.06 16.41 -10.44
CA CYS A 116 -15.48 15.40 -11.32
C CYS A 116 -16.56 14.71 -12.15
N LEU A 117 -16.23 14.43 -13.41
CA LEU A 117 -17.00 13.61 -14.33
C LEU A 117 -16.29 12.27 -14.58
N GLU A 118 -16.99 11.31 -15.16
CA GLU A 118 -16.43 10.01 -15.55
C GLU A 118 -15.17 10.16 -16.43
N GLU A 119 -15.18 11.11 -17.36
CA GLU A 119 -14.04 11.39 -18.25
C GLU A 119 -12.76 11.75 -17.48
N ASP A 120 -12.87 12.45 -16.34
CA ASP A 120 -11.72 12.83 -15.53
C ASP A 120 -11.07 11.62 -14.87
N PHE A 121 -11.89 10.69 -14.36
CA PHE A 121 -11.42 9.42 -13.79
C PHE A 121 -10.77 8.53 -14.86
N MET A 122 -11.36 8.47 -16.06
CA MET A 122 -10.79 7.70 -17.17
C MET A 122 -9.45 8.28 -17.64
N LYS A 123 -9.32 9.61 -17.74
CA LYS A 123 -8.05 10.29 -18.04
C LYS A 123 -7.00 10.05 -16.96
N ALA A 124 -7.39 10.15 -15.69
CA ALA A 124 -6.53 9.89 -14.55
C ALA A 124 -6.01 8.46 -14.53
N ALA A 125 -6.87 7.46 -14.70
CA ALA A 125 -6.48 6.05 -14.75
C ALA A 125 -5.47 5.76 -15.87
N ARG A 126 -5.68 6.32 -17.08
CA ARG A 126 -4.72 6.18 -18.19
C ARG A 126 -3.36 6.80 -17.85
N LYS A 127 -3.36 8.02 -17.33
CA LYS A 127 -2.13 8.73 -16.95
C LYS A 127 -1.33 7.95 -15.90
N ILE A 128 -2.00 7.45 -14.85
CA ILE A 128 -1.33 6.68 -13.79
C ILE A 128 -0.81 5.35 -14.33
N LEU A 129 -1.59 4.65 -15.16
CA LEU A 129 -1.15 3.39 -15.77
C LEU A 129 0.09 3.59 -16.65
N ASP A 130 0.12 4.63 -17.47
CA ASP A 130 1.26 4.90 -18.34
C ASP A 130 2.52 5.30 -17.56
N ASN A 131 2.37 6.05 -16.46
CA ASN A 131 3.48 6.33 -15.54
C ASN A 131 4.01 5.04 -14.89
N LYS A 132 3.13 4.16 -14.43
CA LYS A 132 3.52 2.90 -13.78
C LYS A 132 4.23 1.94 -14.73
N LYS A 133 3.93 1.96 -16.04
CA LYS A 133 4.69 1.18 -17.04
C LYS A 133 6.16 1.62 -17.14
N LEU A 134 6.46 2.87 -16.79
CA LEU A 134 7.81 3.43 -16.82
C LEU A 134 8.57 3.18 -15.50
N GLU A 135 7.88 2.74 -14.44
CA GLU A 135 8.49 2.46 -13.15
C GLU A 135 9.13 1.05 -13.11
N SER A 136 10.20 0.91 -12.34
CA SER A 136 10.83 -0.40 -12.09
C SER A 136 9.90 -1.28 -11.25
N LYS A 137 9.60 -2.49 -11.72
CA LYS A 137 8.86 -3.49 -10.93
C LYS A 137 9.72 -3.91 -9.72
N LEU A 138 9.16 -3.80 -8.51
CA LEU A 138 9.70 -4.48 -7.34
C LEU A 138 9.11 -5.89 -7.32
N ASP A 139 9.95 -6.89 -7.55
CA ASP A 139 9.57 -8.30 -7.38
C ASP A 139 9.77 -8.69 -5.91
N TYR A 140 8.70 -9.18 -5.28
CA TYR A 140 8.77 -9.75 -3.93
C TYR A 140 8.93 -11.27 -4.04
N SER A 141 10.00 -11.81 -3.47
CA SER A 141 10.14 -13.26 -3.30
C SER A 141 9.17 -13.74 -2.21
N LYS A 142 8.39 -14.78 -2.51
CA LYS A 142 7.57 -15.46 -1.49
C LYS A 142 8.46 -15.99 -0.36
N VAL A 143 8.04 -15.78 0.87
CA VAL A 143 8.68 -16.27 2.11
C VAL A 143 8.08 -17.61 2.51
#